data_AF-A0A9D8RX94-F1
#
_entry.id   AF-A0A9D8RX94-F1
#
_cell.length_a   1.000
_cell.length_b   1.000
_cell.length_c   1.000
_cell.angle_alpha   90.00
_cell.angle_beta   90.00
_cell.angle_gamma   90.00
#
_symmetry.space_group_name_H-M   'P 1'
#
loop_
_entity.id
_entity.type
_entity.pdbx_description
1 polymer ?
#
loop_
_entity_poly.entity_id
_entity_poly.type
_entity_poly.pdbx_seq_one_letter_code
_entity_poly.pdbx_strand_id
1 'polypeptide(L)'
;MALYTIADLHLSTLESTNKSMEVFGSSWQNYMKRIEDSWKRLVTEADTVVIPGDISWALSLEEALSDLKFLDSLPGRKILGKGNHDFWWATMK
;
A
#
# COMPACT_ATOMS: atom_id res chain seq x y z
N MET A 1 15.46 12.63 -9.58
CA MET A 1 14.85 11.34 -9.94
C MET A 1 15.64 10.23 -9.26
N ALA A 2 15.03 9.63 -8.26
CA ALA A 2 15.48 8.45 -7.56
C ALA A 2 14.48 7.30 -7.75
N LEU A 3 14.93 6.09 -7.45
CA LEU A 3 14.12 4.88 -7.43
C LEU A 3 14.05 4.37 -5.98
N TYR A 4 12.84 4.23 -5.46
CA TYR A 4 12.58 3.63 -4.15
C TYR A 4 11.91 2.26 -4.31
N THR A 5 12.02 1.43 -3.28
CA THR A 5 11.32 0.16 -3.21
C THR A 5 10.78 -0.05 -1.80
N ILE A 6 9.52 -0.44 -1.69
CA ILE A 6 8.86 -0.79 -0.44
C ILE A 6 7.83 -1.87 -0.73
N ALA A 7 7.75 -2.90 0.10
CA ALA A 7 6.84 -4.03 -0.06
C ALA A 7 5.99 -4.19 1.20
N ASP A 8 4.99 -5.08 1.15
CA ASP A 8 4.26 -5.55 2.33
C ASP A 8 3.54 -4.43 3.09
N LEU A 9 2.97 -3.48 2.35
CA LEU A 9 2.28 -2.33 2.91
C LEU A 9 1.03 -2.75 3.71
N HIS A 10 0.36 -3.83 3.29
CA HIS A 10 -0.81 -4.41 3.97
C HIS A 10 -1.85 -3.35 4.37
N LEU A 11 -2.15 -2.42 3.46
CA LEU A 11 -3.07 -1.32 3.71
C LEU A 11 -4.47 -1.82 4.05
N SER A 12 -5.16 -1.06 4.89
CA SER A 12 -6.53 -1.32 5.30
C SER A 12 -7.23 -0.02 5.69
N THR A 13 -7.36 0.89 4.73
CA THR A 13 -7.95 2.22 4.93
C THR A 13 -9.48 2.21 4.99
N LEU A 14 -10.12 1.20 4.39
CA LEU A 14 -11.57 1.01 4.47
C LEU A 14 -11.93 0.38 5.81
N GLU A 15 -12.83 1.00 6.58
CA GLU A 15 -13.24 0.48 7.90
C GLU A 15 -13.87 -0.93 7.82
N SER A 16 -14.54 -1.27 6.71
CA SER A 16 -15.10 -2.61 6.52
C SER A 16 -14.03 -3.68 6.28
N THR A 17 -12.79 -3.29 5.96
CA THR A 17 -11.65 -4.20 5.92
C THR A 17 -11.25 -4.50 7.36
N ASN A 18 -11.83 -5.56 7.93
CA ASN A 18 -11.63 -5.98 9.31
C ASN A 18 -10.28 -6.72 9.52
N LYS A 19 -9.17 -6.17 8.98
CA LYS A 19 -7.81 -6.69 9.09
C LYS A 19 -6.81 -5.55 9.17
N SER A 20 -5.90 -5.59 10.14
CA SER A 20 -4.86 -4.57 10.28
C SER A 20 -3.58 -5.21 10.79
N MET A 21 -2.42 -4.70 10.37
CA MET A 21 -1.14 -5.13 10.91
C MET A 21 -0.98 -4.81 12.40
N GLU A 22 -1.79 -3.91 12.96
CA GLU A 22 -1.76 -3.56 14.38
C GLU A 22 -2.02 -4.74 15.33
N VAL A 23 -2.66 -5.82 14.85
CA VAL A 23 -2.84 -7.06 15.62
C VAL A 23 -1.51 -7.74 15.96
N PHE A 24 -0.43 -7.44 15.23
CA PHE A 24 0.91 -7.97 15.47
C PHE A 24 1.71 -7.17 16.52
N GLY A 25 1.05 -6.26 17.24
CA GLY A 25 1.59 -5.59 18.42
C GLY A 25 2.05 -4.15 18.18
N SER A 26 2.66 -3.57 19.21
CA SER A 26 2.94 -2.14 19.32
C SER A 26 3.82 -1.58 18.20
N SER A 27 4.69 -2.40 17.60
CA SER A 27 5.55 -2.00 16.48
C SER A 27 4.77 -1.60 15.22
N TRP A 28 3.55 -2.10 15.07
CA TRP A 28 2.67 -1.82 13.93
C TRP A 28 1.67 -0.69 14.18
N GLN A 29 1.63 -0.14 15.39
CA GLN A 29 0.73 0.96 15.71
C GLN A 29 0.93 2.14 14.75
N ASN A 30 -0.16 2.63 14.18
CA ASN A 30 -0.21 3.73 13.21
C ASN A 30 0.69 3.49 11.97
N TYR A 31 0.92 2.24 11.56
CA TYR A 31 1.83 1.92 10.46
C TYR A 31 1.48 2.65 9.15
N MET A 32 0.19 2.73 8.78
CA MET A 32 -0.25 3.45 7.57
C MET A 32 0.13 4.93 7.62
N LYS A 33 -0.03 5.58 8.77
CA LYS A 33 0.35 6.99 8.96
C LYS A 33 1.86 7.17 8.87
N ARG A 34 2.63 6.26 9.48
CA ARG A 34 4.10 6.28 9.41
C ARG A 34 4.62 6.05 7.99
N ILE A 35 3.96 5.20 7.21
CA ILE A 35 4.23 5.00 5.78
C ILE A 35 3.97 6.32 5.03
N GLU A 36 2.79 6.93 5.20
CA GLU A 36 2.44 8.21 4.56
C GLU A 36 3.47 9.30 4.87
N ASP A 37 3.78 9.50 6.16
CA ASP A 37 4.69 10.55 6.62
C ASP A 37 6.12 10.33 6.11
N SER A 38 6.57 9.09 6.04
CA SER A 38 7.90 8.77 5.51
C SER A 38 7.94 8.95 3.99
N TRP A 39 6.89 8.53 3.29
CA TRP A 39 6.77 8.68 1.85
C TRP A 39 6.79 10.15 1.44
N LYS A 40 5.94 10.98 2.04
CA LYS A 40 5.84 12.43 1.75
C LYS A 40 7.13 13.19 2.10
N ARG A 41 7.95 12.66 3.00
CA ARG A 41 9.25 13.24 3.37
C ARG A 41 10.36 12.89 2.39
N LEU A 42 10.33 11.68 1.81
CA LEU A 42 11.44 11.12 1.04
C LEU A 42 11.23 11.16 -0.47
N VAL A 43 9.99 11.08 -0.94
CA VAL A 43 9.65 10.89 -2.36
C VAL A 43 9.06 12.19 -2.93
N THR A 44 9.52 12.56 -4.12
CA THR A 44 8.97 13.68 -4.91
C THR A 44 8.20 13.18 -6.14
N GLU A 45 7.47 14.07 -6.82
CA GLU A 45 6.73 13.72 -8.04
C GLU A 45 7.60 13.23 -9.20
N ALA A 46 8.89 13.59 -9.19
CA ALA A 46 9.84 13.17 -10.21
C ALA A 46 10.43 11.78 -9.96
N ASP A 47 10.14 11.16 -8.81
CA ASP A 47 10.71 9.87 -8.41
C ASP A 47 9.79 8.71 -8.77
N THR A 48 10.31 7.48 -8.72
CA THR A 48 9.53 6.25 -8.92
C THR A 48 9.64 5.36 -7.69
N VAL A 49 8.53 4.74 -7.30
CA VAL A 49 8.46 3.77 -6.22
C VAL A 49 7.93 2.44 -6.74
N VAL A 50 8.72 1.38 -6.55
CA VAL A 50 8.32 0.01 -6.87
C VAL A 50 7.72 -0.64 -5.63
N ILE A 51 6.51 -1.17 -5.76
CA ILE A 51 5.79 -1.89 -4.72
C ILE A 51 5.56 -3.32 -5.20
N PRO A 52 6.43 -4.29 -4.84
CA PRO A 52 6.43 -5.60 -5.48
C PRO A 52 5.33 -6.56 -4.98
N GLY A 53 4.47 -6.16 -4.04
CA GLY A 53 3.32 -6.96 -3.61
C GLY A 53 2.88 -6.71 -2.18
N ASP A 54 1.83 -7.43 -1.80
CA ASP A 54 1.18 -7.43 -0.48
C ASP A 54 0.78 -6.00 -0.08
N ILE A 55 0.02 -5.40 -0.99
CA ILE A 55 -0.31 -3.97 -0.98
C ILE A 55 -1.47 -3.71 -0.04
N SER A 56 -2.53 -4.51 -0.12
CA SER A 56 -3.80 -4.28 0.58
C SER A 56 -4.37 -5.57 1.14
N TRP A 57 -5.03 -5.47 2.30
CA TRP A 57 -5.80 -6.57 2.90
C TRP A 57 -7.17 -6.82 2.23
N ALA A 58 -7.58 -5.98 1.29
CA ALA A 58 -8.83 -6.11 0.57
C ALA A 58 -8.94 -7.45 -0.16
N LEU A 59 -10.16 -7.98 -0.26
CA LEU A 59 -10.44 -9.24 -0.95
C LEU A 59 -10.99 -9.00 -2.36
N SER A 60 -11.60 -7.83 -2.59
CA SER A 60 -12.16 -7.40 -3.87
C SER A 60 -11.53 -6.10 -4.36
N LEU A 61 -11.64 -5.82 -5.66
CA LEU A 61 -11.13 -4.58 -6.23
C LEU A 61 -11.89 -3.35 -5.68
N GLU A 62 -13.18 -3.51 -5.42
CA GLU A 62 -14.04 -2.50 -4.82
C GLU A 62 -13.56 -2.13 -3.41
N GLU A 63 -13.21 -3.12 -2.59
CA GLU A 63 -12.62 -2.89 -1.27
C GLU A 63 -11.22 -2.28 -1.37
N ALA A 64 -10.40 -2.72 -2.33
CA ALA A 64 -9.05 -2.22 -2.54
C ALA A 64 -9.01 -0.77 -3.02
N LEU A 65 -10.12 -0.23 -3.54
CA LEU A 65 -10.18 1.11 -4.13
C LEU A 65 -9.75 2.20 -3.15
N SER A 66 -10.09 2.10 -1.87
CA SER A 66 -9.69 3.12 -0.88
C SER A 66 -8.17 3.10 -0.66
N ASP A 67 -7.56 1.91 -0.60
CA ASP A 67 -6.12 1.74 -0.43
C ASP A 67 -5.35 2.20 -1.67
N LEU A 68 -5.87 1.90 -2.86
CA LEU A 68 -5.29 2.36 -4.12
C LEU A 68 -5.38 3.89 -4.25
N LYS A 69 -6.49 4.52 -3.82
CA LYS A 69 -6.61 5.99 -3.76
C LYS A 69 -5.65 6.60 -2.74
N PHE A 70 -5.48 5.95 -1.58
CA PHE A 70 -4.48 6.38 -0.60
C PHE A 70 -3.09 6.37 -1.22
N LEU A 71 -2.69 5.28 -1.90
CA LEU A 71 -1.39 5.20 -2.59
C LEU A 71 -1.25 6.22 -3.72
N ASP A 72 -2.28 6.40 -4.53
CA ASP A 72 -2.29 7.38 -5.62
C ASP A 72 -2.08 8.81 -5.11
N SER A 73 -2.62 9.13 -3.93
CA SER A 73 -2.45 10.46 -3.29
C SER A 73 -1.02 10.76 -2.80
N LEU A 74 -0.14 9.77 -2.72
CA LEU A 74 1.26 9.98 -2.34
C LEU A 74 2.06 10.53 -3.53
N PRO A 75 3.21 11.18 -3.34
CA PRO A 75 4.02 11.66 -4.47
C PRO A 75 4.71 10.52 -5.25
N GLY A 76 5.06 10.80 -6.51
CA GLY A 76 5.92 9.94 -7.35
C GLY A 76 5.15 8.91 -8.18
N ARG A 77 5.81 8.35 -9.20
CA ARG A 77 5.23 7.30 -10.04
C ARG A 77 5.28 5.95 -9.34
N LYS A 78 4.17 5.21 -9.30
CA LYS A 78 4.09 3.88 -8.67
C LYS A 78 4.18 2.79 -9.73
N ILE A 79 4.99 1.77 -9.46
CA ILE A 79 5.01 0.51 -10.20
C ILE A 79 4.56 -0.57 -9.23
N LEU A 80 3.37 -1.11 -9.46
CA LEU A 80 2.78 -2.12 -8.59
C LEU A 80 3.04 -3.53 -9.15
N GLY A 81 3.45 -4.43 -8.27
CA GLY A 81 3.48 -5.87 -8.47
C GLY A 81 2.44 -6.56 -7.60
N LYS A 82 2.01 -7.75 -8.01
CA LYS A 82 1.05 -8.55 -7.25
C LYS A 82 1.76 -9.44 -6.25
N GLY A 83 1.41 -9.32 -4.97
CA GLY A 83 1.81 -10.25 -3.91
C GLY A 83 0.81 -11.39 -3.70
N ASN A 84 1.12 -12.30 -2.77
CA ASN A 84 0.25 -13.44 -2.48
C ASN A 84 -0.95 -13.08 -1.59
N HIS A 85 -0.95 -11.93 -0.93
CA HIS A 85 -2.07 -11.39 -0.17
C HIS A 85 -2.97 -10.45 -0.98
N ASP A 86 -2.57 -10.06 -2.20
CA ASP A 86 -3.36 -9.21 -3.10
C ASP A 86 -4.44 -10.02 -3.84
N PHE A 87 -5.39 -10.56 -3.08
CA PHE A 87 -6.50 -11.37 -3.62
C PHE A 87 -7.41 -10.56 -4.54
N TRP A 88 -7.56 -9.26 -4.26
CA TRP A 88 -8.28 -8.29 -5.08
C TRP A 88 -7.71 -8.15 -6.51
N TRP A 89 -6.44 -8.50 -6.70
CA TRP A 89 -5.76 -8.39 -7.99
C TRP A 89 -5.97 -9.66 -8.83
N ALA A 90 -7.08 -9.73 -9.56
CA ALA A 90 -7.31 -10.76 -10.56
C ALA A 90 -6.47 -10.50 -11.82
N THR A 91 -5.84 -11.53 -12.37
CA THR A 91 -5.21 -11.50 -13.69
C THR A 91 -5.97 -12.46 -14.61
N MET A 92 -5.98 -12.17 -15.91
CA MET A 92 -6.49 -13.15 -16.86
C MET A 92 -5.61 -14.40 -16.81
N LYS A 93 -6.24 -15.57 -16.91
CA LYS A 93 -5.54 -16.84 -17.06
C LYS A 93 -5.02 -17.03 -18.47
#